data_AF-A0A5T9RGT8-F1
#
_entry.id   AF-A0A5T9RGT8-F1
#
_cell.length_a   1.000
_cell.length_b   1.000
_cell.length_c   1.000
_cell.angle_alpha   90.00
_cell.angle_beta   90.00
_cell.angle_gamma   90.00
#
_symmetry.space_group_name_H-M   'P 1'
#
loop_
_entity.id
_entity.type
_entity.pdbx_description
1 polymer ?
#
loop_
_entity_poly.entity_id
_entity_poly.type
_entity_poly.pdbx_seq_one_letter_code
_entity_poly.pdbx_strand_id
1 'polypeptide(L)'
;MRKSYTFGIPFGLQRESGLFLDITEVSRGIDCNCICPACKTDLLAKQGEVKLWHFSHSTAVAGDCDGLMEAIRGKIIEVINEH
;
A
#
# COMPACT_ATOMS: atom_id res chain seq x y z
N MET A 1 18.37 -6.90 10.97
CA MET A 1 17.14 -6.98 11.78
C MET A 1 16.05 -6.27 11.00
N ARG A 2 15.04 -6.99 10.50
CA ARG A 2 13.93 -6.35 9.75
C ARG A 2 13.21 -5.43 10.74
N LYS A 3 13.27 -4.12 10.54
CA LYS A 3 12.39 -3.18 11.25
C LYS A 3 10.97 -3.54 10.81
N SER A 4 10.31 -4.37 11.60
CA SER A 4 8.89 -4.64 11.49
C SER A 4 8.21 -3.35 11.91
N TYR A 5 8.11 -2.37 11.01
CA TYR A 5 7.06 -1.36 11.16
C TYR A 5 5.77 -2.17 11.27
N THR A 6 5.22 -2.23 12.48
CA THR A 6 4.10 -3.12 12.87
C THR A 6 2.82 -2.77 12.13
N PHE A 7 2.85 -1.70 11.35
CA PHE A 7 1.76 -1.11 10.60
C PHE A 7 2.11 -1.30 9.12
N GLY A 8 1.31 -2.08 8.40
CA GLY A 8 1.48 -2.26 6.95
C GLY A 8 1.25 -0.95 6.19
N ILE A 9 1.36 -1.02 4.87
CA ILE A 9 1.11 0.16 4.01
C ILE A 9 -0.41 0.39 3.98
N PRO A 10 -0.90 1.62 4.26
CA PRO A 10 -2.34 1.88 4.39
C PRO A 10 -3.05 2.03 3.04
N PHE A 11 -2.38 2.62 2.04
CA PHE A 11 -2.95 2.84 0.70
C PHE A 11 -2.04 2.26 -0.37
N GLY A 12 -2.64 1.57 -1.33
CA GLY A 12 -1.95 1.07 -2.51
C GLY A 12 -2.14 2.03 -3.69
N LEU A 13 -1.07 2.35 -4.43
CA LEU A 13 -1.21 3.07 -5.70
C LEU A 13 -1.68 2.08 -6.77
N GLN A 14 -2.94 2.16 -7.20
CA GLN A 14 -3.49 1.25 -8.20
C GLN A 14 -2.94 1.59 -9.59
N ARG A 15 -2.44 0.59 -10.31
CA ARG A 15 -1.80 0.80 -11.63
C ARG A 15 -2.77 1.33 -12.69
N GLU A 16 -4.02 0.89 -12.66
CA GLU A 16 -5.01 1.21 -13.69
C GLU A 16 -5.58 2.62 -13.55
N SER A 17 -6.08 2.97 -12.36
CA SER A 17 -6.65 4.30 -12.12
C SER A 17 -5.60 5.37 -11.81
N GLY A 18 -4.42 4.98 -11.32
CA GLY A 18 -3.45 5.91 -10.78
C GLY A 18 -3.82 6.51 -9.42
N LEU A 19 -4.88 5.99 -8.77
CA LEU A 19 -5.37 6.47 -7.48
C LEU A 19 -4.76 5.71 -6.30
N PHE A 20 -4.75 6.35 -5.13
CA PHE A 20 -4.41 5.75 -3.85
C PHE A 20 -5.66 5.11 -3.24
N LEU A 21 -5.75 3.79 -3.34
CA LEU A 21 -6.90 3.03 -2.84
C LEU A 21 -6.66 2.47 -1.44
N ASP A 22 -7.67 2.54 -0.59
CA ASP A 22 -7.74 1.83 0.67
C ASP A 22 -7.87 0.32 0.42
N ILE A 23 -7.48 -0.49 1.39
CA ILE A 23 -7.57 -1.95 1.26
C ILE A 23 -9.01 -2.46 1.13
N THR A 24 -10.02 -1.70 1.56
CA THR A 24 -11.44 -2.05 1.39
C THR A 24 -11.95 -1.86 -0.04
N GLU A 25 -11.22 -1.10 -0.86
CA GLU A 25 -11.61 -0.73 -2.23
C GLU A 25 -11.00 -1.65 -3.29
N VAL A 26 -10.22 -2.66 -2.88
CA VAL A 26 -9.45 -3.53 -3.79
C VAL A 26 -9.73 -5.01 -3.58
N SER A 27 -9.49 -5.77 -4.65
CA SER A 27 -9.45 -7.23 -4.61
C SER A 27 -8.34 -7.74 -3.69
N ARG A 28 -8.55 -8.93 -3.11
CA ARG A 28 -7.59 -9.57 -2.21
C ARG A 28 -6.28 -9.94 -2.90
N GLY A 29 -5.18 -9.87 -2.16
CA GLY A 29 -3.89 -10.42 -2.59
C GLY A 29 -3.25 -9.60 -3.70
N ILE A 30 -2.62 -10.29 -4.67
CA ILE A 30 -1.92 -9.65 -5.78
C ILE A 30 -2.90 -9.04 -6.80
N ASP A 31 -4.14 -9.53 -6.83
CA ASP A 31 -5.19 -9.07 -7.74
C ASP A 31 -5.66 -7.64 -7.42
N CYS A 32 -5.21 -7.04 -6.32
CA CYS A 32 -5.41 -5.60 -6.07
C CYS A 32 -4.76 -4.72 -7.15
N ASN A 33 -3.75 -5.24 -7.87
CA ASN A 33 -3.01 -4.53 -8.90
C ASN A 33 -2.40 -3.19 -8.40
N CYS A 34 -2.02 -3.16 -7.12
CA CYS A 34 -1.41 -2.00 -6.47
C CYS A 34 0.11 -2.13 -6.35
N ILE A 35 0.78 -0.98 -6.36
CA ILE A 35 2.22 -0.87 -6.09
C ILE A 35 2.50 -0.01 -4.87
N CYS A 36 3.65 -0.26 -4.25
CA CYS A 36 4.17 0.60 -3.20
C CYS A 36 4.53 1.96 -3.81
N PRO A 37 4.00 3.08 -3.31
CA PRO A 37 4.31 4.39 -3.86
C PRO A 37 5.78 4.78 -3.69
N ALA A 38 6.46 4.26 -2.66
CA ALA A 38 7.87 4.53 -2.38
C ALA A 38 8.83 3.74 -3.30
N CYS A 39 8.75 2.40 -3.27
CA CYS A 39 9.72 1.53 -3.96
C CYS A 39 9.20 0.90 -5.26
N LYS A 40 7.92 1.10 -5.60
CA LYS A 40 7.24 0.56 -6.79
C LYS A 40 7.11 -0.96 -6.85
N THR A 41 7.55 -1.69 -5.82
CA THR A 41 7.28 -3.13 -5.69
C THR A 41 5.78 -3.39 -5.58
N ASP A 42 5.30 -4.47 -6.20
CA ASP A 42 3.88 -4.87 -6.11
C ASP A 42 3.47 -5.12 -4.66
N LEU A 43 2.24 -4.75 -4.34
CA LEU A 43 1.64 -4.97 -3.04
C LEU A 43 0.74 -6.21 -3.03
N LEU A 44 0.59 -6.79 -1.86
CA LEU A 44 -0.42 -7.79 -1.53
C LEU A 44 -1.43 -7.14 -0.60
N ALA A 45 -2.70 -7.10 -1.01
CA ALA A 45 -3.81 -6.76 -0.11
C ALA A 45 -4.06 -7.92 0.88
N LYS A 46 -3.57 -7.80 2.11
CA LYS A 46 -3.73 -8.82 3.16
C LYS A 46 -5.07 -8.65 3.86
N GLN A 47 -6.14 -9.13 3.23
CA GLN A 47 -7.48 -9.20 3.81
C GLN A 47 -7.70 -10.58 4.44
N GLY A 48 -8.00 -10.63 5.74
CA GLY A 48 -8.23 -11.87 6.49
C GLY A 48 -8.87 -11.62 7.85
N GLU A 49 -9.24 -12.68 8.56
CA GLU A 49 -10.10 -12.55 9.76
C GLU A 49 -9.33 -12.28 11.06
N VAL A 50 -8.02 -12.54 11.08
CA VAL A 50 -7.22 -12.54 12.32
C VAL A 50 -6.48 -11.22 12.54
N LYS A 51 -6.00 -10.58 11.47
CA LYS A 51 -5.18 -9.36 11.53
C LYS A 51 -5.92 -8.22 10.84
N LEU A 52 -5.69 -7.00 11.31
CA LEU A 52 -6.11 -5.80 10.60
C LEU A 52 -5.65 -5.87 9.14
N TRP A 53 -6.55 -5.51 8.23
CA TRP A 53 -6.26 -5.51 6.81
C TRP A 53 -5.21 -4.44 6.53
N HIS A 54 -4.18 -4.82 5.79
CA HIS A 54 -3.10 -3.93 5.38
C HIS A 54 -2.49 -4.37 4.06
N PHE A 55 -1.76 -3.48 3.40
CA PHE A 55 -0.90 -3.85 2.29
C PHE A 55 0.49 -4.26 2.78
N SER A 56 1.08 -5.25 2.11
CA SER A 56 2.49 -5.65 2.30
C SER A 56 3.19 -5.76 0.95
N HIS A 57 4.50 -5.56 0.89
CA HIS A 57 5.27 -5.90 -0.31
C HIS A 57 5.10 -7.38 -0.68
N SER A 58 4.96 -7.67 -1.97
CA SER A 58 4.90 -9.03 -2.52
C SER A 58 6.24 -9.76 -2.41
N THR A 59 7.34 -9.02 -2.49
CA THR A 59 8.71 -9.52 -2.39
C THR A 59 9.51 -8.74 -1.35
N ALA A 60 10.69 -9.25 -1.00
CA ALA A 60 11.61 -8.51 -0.15
C ALA A 60 12.15 -7.28 -0.89
N VAL A 61 12.10 -6.12 -0.23
CA VAL A 61 12.69 -4.88 -0.73
C VAL A 61 14.12 -4.76 -0.18
N ALA A 62 15.05 -4.31 -1.01
CA ALA A 62 16.42 -4.03 -0.59
C ALA A 62 16.48 -2.67 0.12
N GLY A 63 17.00 -2.65 1.35
CA GLY A 63 17.09 -1.42 2.17
C GLY A 63 15.80 -1.07 2.92
N ASP A 64 15.78 0.14 3.48
CA ASP A 64 14.62 0.69 4.17
C ASP A 64 13.61 1.24 3.13
N CYS A 65 12.32 1.03 3.37
CA CYS A 65 11.25 1.48 2.46
C CYS A 65 10.22 2.30 3.24
N ASP A 66 10.05 3.56 2.84
CA ASP A 66 9.14 4.53 3.48
C ASP A 66 7.69 4.42 2.96
N GLY A 67 7.26 3.22 2.57
CA GLY A 67 5.95 2.96 1.95
C GLY A 67 4.77 3.44 2.80
N LEU A 68 4.89 3.41 4.14
CA LEU A 68 3.88 3.96 5.04
C LEU A 68 3.67 5.45 4.81
N MET A 69 4.74 6.24 4.82
CA MET A 69 4.67 7.70 4.73
C MET A 69 4.30 8.16 3.33
N GLU A 70 4.86 7.54 2.29
CA GLU A 70 4.55 7.91 0.90
C GLU A 70 3.11 7.55 0.51
N ALA A 71 2.53 6.49 1.09
CA ALA A 71 1.11 6.16 0.89
C ALA A 71 0.19 7.19 1.54
N ILE A 72 0.46 7.59 2.80
CA ILE A 72 -0.32 8.61 3.50
C ILE A 72 -0.23 9.95 2.77
N ARG A 73 0.99 10.36 2.41
CA ARG A 73 1.23 11.61 1.68
C ARG A 73 0.51 11.64 0.35
N GLY A 74 0.59 10.56 -0.42
CA GLY A 74 -0.10 10.42 -1.70
C GLY A 74 -1.60 10.58 -1.58
N LYS A 75 -2.22 9.88 -0.62
CA LYS A 75 -3.67 9.98 -0.38
C LYS A 75 -4.09 11.39 0.06
N ILE A 76 -3.31 12.06 0.90
CA ILE A 76 -3.59 13.46 1.30
C ILE A 76 -3.57 14.39 0.09
N ILE A 77 -2.56 14.28 -0.79
CA ILE A 77 -2.46 15.12 -1.99
C ILE A 77 -3.63 14.87 -2.94
N GLU A 78 -3.99 13.60 -3.14
CA GLU A 78 -5.16 13.20 -3.94
C GLU A 78 -6.44 13.89 -3.41
N VAL A 79 -6.73 13.75 -2.12
CA VAL A 79 -7.91 14.35 -1.49
C VAL A 79 -7.91 15.89 -1.57
N ILE A 80 -6.76 16.54 -1.44
CA ILE A 80 -6.65 18.00 -1.56
C ILE A 80 -6.96 18.47 -2.99
N ASN A 81 -6.50 17.74 -4.01
CA ASN A 81 -6.65 18.13 -5.42
C ASN A 81 -8.01 17.79 -6.04
N GLU A 82 -8.80 16.93 -5.39
CA GLU A 82 -10.20 16.67 -5.75
C GLU A 82 -11.17 17.77 -5.28
N HIS A 83 -10.66 18.77 -4.56
CA HIS A 83 -11.35 19.98 -4.10
C HIS A 83 -10.74 21.26 -4.71
#